data_AF-D1MJ81-F1
#
_entry.id   AF-D1MJ81-F1
#
_cell.length_a   1.000
_cell.length_b   1.000
_cell.length_c   1.000
_cell.angle_alpha   90.00
_cell.angle_beta   90.00
_cell.angle_gamma   90.00
#
_symmetry.space_group_name_H-M   'P 1'
#
loop_
_entity.id
_entity.type
_entity.pdbx_description
1 polymer ?
#
loop_
_entity_poly.entity_id
_entity_poly.type
_entity_poly.pdbx_seq_one_letter_code
_entity_poly.pdbx_strand_id
1 'polypeptide(L)'
;AHVEGIKRTHLRELMGDTERCQSMMVEFDNIFLDYSRQQASPDTINKLYKLADAAHLKQKIDRMYNGDHINSTENRSVLHVALRAPRNSAICSDGKNVVPDVWNVLDKIKDFSERVRNGSWVGATGKELKDVIAVGIGGSFLGPLFVHTALQT
;
A
#
# COMPACT_ATOMS: atom_id res chain seq x y z
N ALA A 1 -2.64 -28.19 -19.11
CA ALA A 1 -1.55 -28.13 -20.10
C ALA A 1 -0.41 -27.21 -19.65
N HIS A 2 -0.64 -25.90 -19.48
CA HIS A 2 0.43 -24.94 -19.13
C HIS A 2 1.23 -25.28 -17.85
N VAL A 3 0.52 -25.55 -16.75
CA VAL A 3 1.14 -25.86 -15.44
C VAL A 3 2.08 -27.08 -15.52
N GLU A 4 1.68 -28.14 -16.23
CA GLU A 4 2.50 -29.34 -16.39
C GLU A 4 3.77 -29.07 -17.22
N GLY A 5 3.72 -28.13 -18.17
CA GLY A 5 4.90 -27.66 -18.89
C GLY A 5 5.87 -26.91 -17.97
N ILE A 6 5.36 -25.96 -17.19
CA ILE A 6 6.17 -25.17 -16.26
C ILE A 6 6.80 -26.05 -15.15
N LYS A 7 6.08 -27.04 -14.61
CA LYS A 7 6.61 -27.98 -13.63
C LYS A 7 7.85 -28.74 -14.10
N ARG A 8 8.01 -28.93 -15.42
CA ARG A 8 9.17 -29.61 -16.02
C ARG A 8 10.37 -28.69 -16.24
N THR A 9 10.20 -27.38 -16.08
CA THR A 9 11.29 -26.40 -16.21
C THR A 9 11.99 -26.19 -14.87
N HIS A 10 13.32 -26.05 -14.88
CA HIS A 10 14.08 -25.73 -13.67
C HIS A 10 14.43 -24.24 -13.63
N LEU A 11 14.32 -23.58 -12.46
CA LEU A 11 14.59 -22.14 -12.36
C LEU A 11 16.00 -21.77 -12.86
N ARG A 12 17.00 -22.63 -12.62
CA ARG A 12 18.37 -22.46 -13.14
C ARG A 12 18.42 -22.32 -14.66
N GLU A 13 17.60 -23.07 -15.39
CA GLU A 13 17.53 -22.98 -16.86
C GLU A 13 16.90 -21.65 -17.27
N LEU A 14 15.81 -21.27 -16.61
CA LEU A 14 15.13 -19.99 -16.84
C LEU A 14 15.99 -18.76 -16.50
N MET A 15 16.93 -18.89 -15.56
CA MET A 15 17.91 -17.85 -15.22
C MET A 15 19.06 -17.78 -16.24
N GLY A 16 19.25 -18.80 -17.08
CA GLY A 16 20.20 -18.79 -18.19
C GLY A 16 19.72 -17.97 -19.38
N ASP A 17 18.41 -17.70 -19.46
CA ASP A 17 17.80 -16.83 -20.46
C ASP A 17 17.87 -15.36 -20.00
N THR A 18 18.85 -14.63 -20.51
CA THR A 18 19.13 -13.24 -20.14
C THR A 18 18.03 -12.28 -20.61
N GLU A 19 17.45 -12.51 -21.80
CA GLU A 19 16.38 -11.68 -22.34
C GLU A 19 15.10 -11.82 -21.49
N ARG A 20 14.74 -13.06 -21.12
CA ARG A 20 13.65 -13.30 -20.16
C ARG A 20 13.90 -12.57 -18.86
N CYS A 21 15.10 -12.70 -18.28
CA CYS A 21 15.41 -12.07 -17.00
C CYS A 21 15.24 -10.54 -17.06
N GLN A 22 15.75 -9.90 -18.12
CA GLN A 22 15.59 -8.45 -18.34
C GLN A 22 14.12 -8.06 -18.50
N SER A 23 13.31 -8.85 -19.21
CA SER A 23 11.87 -8.59 -19.36
C SER A 23 11.07 -8.73 -18.06
N MET A 24 11.63 -9.38 -17.04
CA MET A 24 11.02 -9.64 -15.73
C MET A 24 11.59 -8.75 -14.63
N MET A 25 12.11 -7.58 -15.02
CA MET A 25 12.55 -6.52 -14.13
C MET A 25 11.74 -5.27 -14.45
N VAL A 26 11.23 -4.61 -13.42
CA VAL A 26 10.51 -3.33 -13.55
C VAL A 26 11.03 -2.39 -12.48
N GLU A 27 11.25 -1.14 -12.88
CA GLU A 27 11.61 -0.06 -11.97
C GLU A 27 10.52 1.02 -11.99
N PHE A 28 10.15 1.50 -10.81
CA PHE A 28 9.19 2.58 -10.64
C PHE A 28 9.48 3.33 -9.34
N ASP A 29 9.60 4.66 -9.39
CA ASP A 29 9.83 5.53 -8.21
C ASP A 29 10.92 5.01 -7.24
N ASN A 30 12.10 4.70 -7.76
CA ASN A 30 13.25 4.14 -7.02
C ASN A 30 12.99 2.76 -6.36
N ILE A 31 11.92 2.07 -6.76
CA ILE A 31 11.64 0.69 -6.37
C ILE A 31 11.97 -0.20 -7.56
N PHE A 32 12.87 -1.16 -7.34
CA PHE A 32 13.23 -2.18 -8.32
C PHE A 32 12.57 -3.52 -7.96
N LEU A 33 11.74 -4.04 -8.86
CA LEU A 33 11.10 -5.34 -8.73
C LEU A 33 11.73 -6.32 -9.74
N ASP A 34 12.53 -7.25 -9.22
CA ASP A 34 13.03 -8.40 -9.97
C ASP A 34 12.20 -9.64 -9.63
N TYR A 35 11.36 -10.04 -10.57
CA TYR A 35 10.56 -11.27 -10.47
C TYR A 35 11.05 -12.37 -11.42
N SER A 36 12.26 -12.24 -11.98
CA SER A 36 12.89 -13.25 -12.86
C SER A 36 13.13 -14.59 -12.16
N ARG A 37 13.29 -14.58 -10.82
CA ARG A 37 13.46 -15.76 -9.96
C ARG A 37 12.16 -16.52 -9.67
N GLN A 38 11.07 -16.18 -10.36
CA GLN A 38 9.84 -16.97 -10.35
C GLN A 38 9.90 -18.09 -11.40
N GLN A 39 9.29 -19.24 -11.10
CA GLN A 39 9.14 -20.34 -12.07
C GLN A 39 8.04 -20.01 -13.09
N ALA A 40 8.31 -19.01 -13.94
CA ALA A 40 7.37 -18.47 -14.91
C ALA A 40 8.09 -18.10 -16.20
N SER A 41 7.51 -18.48 -17.34
CA SER A 41 7.95 -18.00 -18.66
C SER A 41 7.17 -16.72 -19.03
N PRO A 42 7.59 -15.98 -20.08
CA PRO A 42 6.80 -14.87 -20.61
C PRO A 42 5.35 -15.28 -20.96
N ASP A 43 5.15 -16.50 -21.45
CA ASP A 43 3.81 -17.04 -21.71
C ASP A 43 3.01 -17.31 -20.41
N THR A 44 3.67 -17.71 -19.32
CA THR A 44 3.04 -17.77 -17.99
C THR A 44 2.55 -16.40 -17.56
N ILE A 45 3.40 -15.37 -17.68
CA ILE A 45 3.04 -14.00 -17.29
C ILE A 45 1.86 -13.48 -18.13
N ASN A 46 1.87 -13.71 -19.44
CA ASN A 46 0.74 -13.36 -20.31
C ASN A 46 -0.56 -14.08 -19.90
N LYS A 47 -0.49 -15.37 -19.55
CA LYS A 47 -1.65 -16.11 -19.04
C LYS A 47 -2.17 -15.57 -17.71
N LEU A 48 -1.28 -15.12 -16.82
CA LEU A 48 -1.67 -14.46 -15.57
C LEU A 48 -2.35 -13.10 -15.82
N TYR A 49 -1.88 -12.32 -16.81
CA TYR A 49 -2.59 -11.10 -17.23
C TYR A 49 -3.98 -11.41 -17.78
N LYS A 50 -4.10 -12.42 -18.66
CA LYS A 50 -5.41 -12.87 -19.15
C LYS A 50 -6.34 -13.33 -18.03
N LEU A 51 -5.79 -13.96 -16.98
CA LEU A 51 -6.56 -14.31 -15.80
C LEU A 51 -7.01 -13.07 -15.02
N ALA A 52 -6.14 -12.07 -14.85
CA ALA A 52 -6.50 -10.80 -14.22
C ALA A 52 -7.61 -10.06 -14.98
N ASP A 53 -7.55 -10.07 -16.32
CA ASP A 53 -8.58 -9.51 -17.21
C ASP A 53 -9.91 -10.27 -17.07
N ALA A 54 -9.87 -11.60 -17.13
CA ALA A 54 -11.05 -12.46 -16.95
C ALA A 54 -11.67 -12.33 -15.56
N ALA A 55 -10.85 -12.06 -14.53
CA ALA A 55 -11.29 -11.80 -13.17
C ALA A 55 -11.78 -10.36 -12.95
N HIS A 56 -11.73 -9.51 -13.99
CA HIS A 56 -12.07 -8.09 -13.96
C HIS A 56 -11.31 -7.31 -12.87
N LEU A 57 -10.02 -7.60 -12.72
CA LEU A 57 -9.19 -7.03 -11.65
C LEU A 57 -9.16 -5.50 -11.74
N LYS A 58 -8.96 -4.94 -12.94
CA LYS A 58 -8.94 -3.49 -13.15
C LYS A 58 -10.25 -2.83 -12.73
N GLN A 59 -11.38 -3.39 -13.14
CA GLN A 59 -12.70 -2.89 -12.76
C GLN A 59 -12.91 -2.95 -11.24
N LYS A 60 -12.43 -4.01 -10.56
CA LYS A 60 -12.50 -4.10 -9.10
C LYS A 60 -11.64 -3.04 -8.41
N ILE A 61 -10.45 -2.75 -8.95
CA ILE A 61 -9.60 -1.66 -8.47
C ILE A 61 -10.32 -0.32 -8.68
N ASP A 62 -10.88 -0.06 -9.86
CA ASP A 62 -11.60 1.17 -10.17
C ASP A 62 -12.79 1.38 -9.22
N ARG A 63 -13.57 0.32 -8.95
CA ARG A 63 -14.65 0.33 -7.95
C ARG A 63 -14.15 0.70 -6.54
N MET A 64 -13.00 0.18 -6.13
CA MET A 64 -12.36 0.58 -4.86
C MET A 64 -12.04 2.08 -4.85
N TYR A 65 -11.40 2.59 -5.91
CA TYR A 65 -11.01 4.01 -6.01
C TYR A 65 -12.22 4.95 -6.10
N ASN A 66 -13.32 4.50 -6.71
CA ASN A 66 -14.57 5.26 -6.79
C ASN A 66 -15.37 5.25 -5.48
N GLY A 67 -14.96 4.45 -4.49
CA GLY A 67 -15.63 4.35 -3.19
C GLY A 67 -16.87 3.48 -3.18
N ASP A 68 -17.03 2.60 -4.16
CA ASP A 68 -18.07 1.57 -4.13
C ASP A 68 -17.97 0.72 -2.85
N HIS A 69 -19.11 0.18 -2.42
CA HIS A 69 -19.18 -0.71 -1.26
C HIS A 69 -18.70 -2.12 -1.63
N ILE A 70 -17.38 -2.26 -1.81
CA ILE A 70 -16.75 -3.54 -2.18
C ILE A 70 -16.54 -4.48 -1.01
N ASN A 71 -16.55 -3.97 0.23
CA ASN A 71 -16.67 -4.82 1.42
C ASN A 71 -18.14 -5.21 1.57
N SER A 72 -18.53 -6.28 0.88
CA SER A 72 -19.94 -6.66 0.72
C SER A 72 -20.58 -7.21 2.00
N THR A 73 -19.81 -7.82 2.90
CA THR A 73 -20.35 -8.39 4.15
C THR A 73 -20.69 -7.32 5.16
N GLU A 74 -19.97 -6.20 5.17
CA GLU A 74 -20.24 -5.06 6.05
C GLU A 74 -20.92 -3.90 5.33
N ASN A 75 -21.10 -3.99 4.01
CA ASN A 75 -21.62 -2.94 3.13
C ASN A 75 -20.87 -1.60 3.29
N ARG A 76 -19.54 -1.60 3.04
CA ARG A 76 -18.66 -0.42 3.24
C ARG A 76 -17.73 -0.17 2.07
N SER A 77 -17.44 1.12 1.81
CA SER A 77 -16.31 1.54 0.97
C SER A 77 -14.96 1.13 1.58
N VAL A 78 -13.94 0.92 0.74
CA VAL A 78 -12.56 0.62 1.16
C VAL A 78 -11.62 1.70 0.63
N LEU A 79 -11.34 2.73 1.44
CA LEU A 79 -10.74 3.99 0.97
C LEU A 79 -9.43 4.37 1.69
N HIS A 80 -8.58 3.40 2.04
CA HIS A 80 -7.26 3.70 2.61
C HIS A 80 -6.39 4.57 1.67
N VAL A 81 -6.62 4.52 0.36
CA VAL A 81 -5.97 5.39 -0.63
C VAL A 81 -6.28 6.88 -0.42
N ALA A 82 -7.44 7.23 0.14
CA ALA A 82 -7.80 8.63 0.42
C ALA A 82 -6.93 9.26 1.52
N LEU A 83 -6.39 8.45 2.43
CA LEU A 83 -5.56 8.92 3.55
C LEU A 83 -4.21 9.51 3.12
N ARG A 84 -3.79 9.24 1.88
CA ARG A 84 -2.52 9.70 1.29
C ARG A 84 -2.72 10.49 -0.01
N ALA A 85 -3.96 10.85 -0.32
CA ALA A 85 -4.28 11.59 -1.53
C ALA A 85 -3.88 13.08 -1.39
N PRO A 86 -3.44 13.73 -2.49
CA PRO A 86 -3.25 15.18 -2.52
C PRO A 86 -4.48 15.96 -2.03
N ARG A 87 -4.26 17.14 -1.44
CA ARG A 87 -5.34 17.98 -0.85
C ARG A 87 -6.41 18.39 -1.85
N ASN A 88 -6.07 18.47 -3.14
CA ASN A 88 -6.97 18.82 -4.24
C ASN A 88 -7.63 17.61 -4.92
N SER A 89 -7.39 16.38 -4.44
CA SER A 89 -8.06 15.20 -4.96
C SER A 89 -9.52 15.12 -4.52
N ALA A 90 -10.33 14.41 -5.32
CA ALA A 90 -11.69 14.04 -4.98
C ALA A 90 -11.81 12.52 -4.94
N ILE A 91 -12.11 11.97 -3.77
CA ILE A 91 -12.42 10.56 -3.57
C ILE A 91 -13.69 10.53 -2.74
N CYS A 92 -14.74 9.94 -3.30
CA CYS A 92 -16.07 10.00 -2.70
C CYS A 92 -16.41 8.69 -1.99
N SER A 93 -17.18 8.79 -0.91
CA SER A 93 -17.91 7.68 -0.28
C SER A 93 -19.34 8.18 -0.07
N ASP A 94 -20.33 7.43 -0.54
CA ASP A 94 -21.75 7.83 -0.52
C ASP A 94 -21.99 9.25 -1.08
N GLY A 95 -21.31 9.58 -2.18
CA GLY A 95 -21.44 10.87 -2.86
C GLY A 95 -20.74 12.05 -2.16
N LYS A 96 -20.10 11.86 -1.01
CA LYS A 96 -19.35 12.89 -0.31
C LYS A 96 -17.84 12.72 -0.51
N ASN A 97 -17.15 13.78 -0.92
CA ASN A 97 -15.69 13.79 -0.97
C ASN A 97 -15.11 13.71 0.45
N VAL A 98 -14.31 12.68 0.74
CA VAL A 98 -13.73 12.44 2.07
C VAL A 98 -12.36 13.07 2.26
N VAL A 99 -11.70 13.51 1.18
CA VAL A 99 -10.34 14.10 1.23
C VAL A 99 -10.25 15.34 2.14
N PRO A 100 -11.24 16.27 2.17
CA PRO A 100 -11.20 17.38 3.11
C PRO A 100 -11.19 16.94 4.58
N ASP A 101 -11.97 15.93 4.94
CA ASP A 101 -12.02 15.40 6.30
C ASP A 101 -10.69 14.75 6.71
N VAL A 102 -10.02 14.07 5.78
CA VAL A 102 -8.66 13.53 5.97
C VAL A 102 -7.67 14.66 6.26
N TRP A 103 -7.64 15.71 5.43
CA TRP A 103 -6.71 16.82 5.62
C TRP A 103 -6.97 17.64 6.88
N ASN A 104 -8.23 17.77 7.30
CA ASN A 104 -8.57 18.37 8.59
C ASN A 104 -7.93 17.62 9.77
N VAL A 105 -7.79 16.30 9.68
CA VAL A 105 -7.11 15.49 10.71
C VAL A 105 -5.59 15.57 10.56
N LEU A 106 -5.06 15.52 9.33
CA LEU A 106 -3.62 15.65 9.09
C LEU A 106 -3.08 17.02 9.54
N ASP A 107 -3.83 18.10 9.32
CA ASP A 107 -3.47 19.45 9.78
C ASP A 107 -3.43 19.52 11.33
N LYS A 108 -4.37 18.84 12.01
CA LYS A 108 -4.35 18.71 13.49
C LYS A 108 -3.18 17.88 13.99
N ILE A 109 -2.86 16.77 13.31
CA ILE A 109 -1.70 15.93 13.66
C ILE A 109 -0.42 16.74 13.51
N LYS A 110 -0.29 17.53 12.43
CA LYS A 110 0.86 18.40 12.20
C LYS A 110 1.02 19.40 13.34
N ASP A 111 0.00 20.22 13.63
CA ASP A 111 0.05 21.21 14.72
C ASP A 111 0.44 20.57 16.06
N PHE A 112 -0.22 19.48 16.44
CA PHE A 112 0.06 18.78 17.69
C PHE A 112 1.50 18.25 17.73
N SER A 113 1.95 17.58 16.67
CA SER A 113 3.29 17.00 16.61
C SER A 113 4.39 18.06 16.62
N GLU A 114 4.19 19.20 15.95
CA GLU A 114 5.13 20.32 15.97
C GLU A 114 5.25 20.91 17.38
N ARG A 115 4.12 21.08 18.07
CA ARG A 115 4.09 21.60 19.45
C ARG A 115 4.74 20.65 20.46
N VAL A 116 4.58 19.34 20.28
CA VAL A 116 5.30 18.34 21.09
C VAL A 116 6.80 18.43 20.80
N ARG A 117 7.21 18.47 19.53
CA ARG A 117 8.62 18.47 19.12
C ARG A 117 9.37 19.75 19.50
N ASN A 118 8.69 20.88 19.57
CA ASN A 118 9.29 22.17 19.93
C ASN A 118 9.19 22.51 21.43
N GLY A 119 8.67 21.59 22.25
CA GLY A 119 8.59 21.76 23.70
C GLY A 119 7.47 22.68 24.20
N SER A 120 6.67 23.29 23.32
CA SER A 120 5.53 24.14 23.73
C SER A 120 4.35 23.35 24.28
N TRP A 121 4.27 22.05 23.97
CA TRP A 121 3.32 21.14 24.58
C TRP A 121 3.94 20.44 25.79
N VAL A 122 3.61 20.94 26.99
CA VAL A 122 4.16 20.45 28.25
C VAL A 122 3.20 19.53 28.99
N GLY A 123 3.74 18.62 29.81
CA GLY A 123 2.97 17.80 30.73
C GLY A 123 2.47 18.59 31.95
N ALA A 124 1.77 17.90 32.85
CA ALA A 124 1.20 18.51 34.07
C ALA A 124 2.23 19.18 35.00
N THR A 125 3.51 18.84 34.88
CA THR A 125 4.61 19.42 35.66
C THR A 125 5.30 20.61 34.97
N GLY A 126 4.80 21.04 33.80
CA GLY A 126 5.43 22.08 32.98
C GLY A 126 6.67 21.62 32.23
N LYS A 127 7.01 20.32 32.28
CA LYS A 127 8.16 19.75 31.56
C LYS A 127 7.75 19.24 30.18
N GLU A 128 8.69 19.30 29.24
CA GLU A 128 8.55 18.72 27.90
C GLU A 128 8.31 17.21 27.96
N LEU A 129 7.58 16.68 26.98
CA LEU A 129 7.33 15.25 26.83
C LEU A 129 8.53 14.57 26.19
N LYS A 130 9.01 13.48 26.81
CA LYS A 130 10.18 12.72 26.35
C LYS A 130 9.84 11.33 25.81
N ASP A 131 8.79 10.73 26.36
CA ASP A 131 8.40 9.36 26.08
C ASP A 131 6.97 9.33 25.52
N VAL A 132 6.73 8.43 24.57
CA VAL A 132 5.41 8.18 23.99
C VAL A 132 5.06 6.72 24.20
N ILE A 133 3.96 6.46 24.91
CA ILE A 133 3.42 5.11 25.09
C ILE A 133 2.26 4.93 24.12
N ALA A 134 2.46 4.10 23.09
CA ALA A 134 1.41 3.72 22.17
C ALA A 134 0.69 2.46 22.69
N VAL A 135 -0.58 2.60 23.06
CA VAL A 135 -1.42 1.48 23.53
C VAL A 135 -2.36 1.05 22.41
N GLY A 136 -2.09 -0.11 21.80
CA GLY A 136 -2.91 -0.63 20.71
C GLY A 136 -2.60 -2.09 20.39
N ILE A 137 -3.56 -2.77 19.76
CA ILE A 137 -3.43 -4.16 19.31
C ILE A 137 -3.64 -4.28 17.80
N GLY A 138 -3.01 -5.28 17.18
CA GLY A 138 -3.18 -5.57 15.76
C GLY A 138 -2.86 -4.37 14.85
N GLY A 139 -3.78 -4.05 13.93
CA GLY A 139 -3.60 -2.98 12.95
C GLY A 139 -3.35 -1.59 13.55
N SER A 140 -3.80 -1.36 14.78
CA SER A 140 -3.59 -0.08 15.49
C SER A 140 -2.15 0.13 15.97
N PHE A 141 -1.29 -0.89 15.95
CA PHE A 141 0.09 -0.80 16.44
C PHE A 141 1.13 -1.37 15.48
N LEU A 142 0.83 -2.46 14.76
CA LEU A 142 1.82 -3.13 13.90
C LEU A 142 2.36 -2.21 12.79
N GLY A 143 1.50 -1.41 12.15
CA GLY A 143 1.90 -0.42 11.14
C GLY A 143 2.81 0.68 11.72
N PRO A 144 2.38 1.39 12.78
CA PRO A 144 3.23 2.36 13.48
C PRO A 144 4.58 1.78 13.94
N LEU A 145 4.60 0.57 14.53
CA LEU A 145 5.83 -0.08 14.98
C LEU A 145 6.79 -0.34 13.83
N PHE A 146 6.28 -0.86 12.70
CA PHE A 146 7.09 -1.11 11.51
C PHE A 146 7.74 0.18 11.00
N VAL A 147 6.95 1.24 10.79
CA VAL A 147 7.44 2.51 10.23
C VAL A 147 8.40 3.19 11.20
N HIS A 148 8.10 3.21 12.50
CA HIS A 148 9.01 3.74 13.52
C HIS A 148 10.35 3.01 13.52
N THR A 149 10.33 1.68 13.53
CA THR A 149 11.55 0.87 13.54
C THR A 149 12.39 1.06 12.28
N ALA A 150 11.74 1.21 11.12
CA ALA A 150 12.40 1.38 9.83
C ALA A 150 13.00 2.78 9.61
N LEU A 151 12.39 3.82 10.21
CA LEU A 151 12.75 5.22 9.97
C LEU A 151 13.36 5.94 11.19
N GLN A 152 13.53 5.26 12.33
CA GLN A 152 14.24 5.82 13.48
C GLN A 152 15.69 6.16 13.09
N THR A 153 16.15 7.30 13.59
CA THR A 153 17.50 7.84 13.37
C THR A 153 18.28 7.89 14.67
#